data_AF-B2TBC1-F1
#
_entry.id   AF-B2TBC1-F1
#
_cell.length_a   1.000
_cell.length_b   1.000
_cell.length_c   1.000
_cell.angle_alpha   90.00
_cell.angle_beta   90.00
_cell.angle_gamma   90.00
#
_symmetry.space_group_name_H-M   'P 1'
#
loop_
_entity.id
_entity.type
_entity.pdbx_description
1 polymer ?
#
loop_
_entity_poly.entity_id
_entity_poly.type
_entity_poly.pdbx_seq_one_letter_code
_entity_poly.pdbx_strand_id
1 'polypeptide(L)'
;MKNLLVSLEHAGDFDEIIDVRTPLEFAEDHIPGALNAPVLSNEERVLVGTTYKQVSPFEATRMGAALVARNIAHHLETTFSDRPRNWRPLIYCWRGGKRSGSVTMLFNMIGWQARQLEGGYKTYRRATLDTLVTLPKAFSYIALVGPTGSGKTRLLAALNTAGAQTLDLEALAAHRGSLLGAWAGVPQPSQKRFDTLLVSALRTFDPARPVFVEAESRRIGSIALPLALLDTFHQGRCVEVISNPEDRAAFLLHDYAHLFDDPELLKGQLQRMIGLHSRERITGWQQLVDDNRRADLAHELIERHYDPAYARSSRQHFVHLARALQWNFRPNDADVVDQAKALLAELDSSALAVV
;
A
#
# COMPACT_ATOMS: atom_id res chain seq x y z
N MET A 1 35.57 -12.32 3.73
CA MET A 1 34.25 -11.77 3.33
C MET A 1 33.12 -12.07 4.31
N LYS A 2 33.06 -13.23 4.98
CA LYS A 2 32.01 -13.50 6.01
C LYS A 2 31.92 -12.40 7.08
N ASN A 3 33.04 -11.82 7.48
CA ASN A 3 33.11 -10.74 8.47
C ASN A 3 32.47 -9.40 8.02
N LEU A 4 32.00 -9.30 6.77
CA LEU A 4 31.30 -8.12 6.25
C LEU A 4 29.79 -8.33 6.14
N LEU A 5 29.28 -9.51 6.51
CA LEU A 5 27.85 -9.81 6.51
C LEU A 5 27.20 -9.28 7.79
N VAL A 6 25.97 -8.78 7.64
CA VAL A 6 25.14 -8.27 8.73
C VAL A 6 23.73 -8.82 8.59
N SER A 7 23.15 -9.29 9.69
CA SER A 7 21.76 -9.75 9.74
C SER A 7 20.78 -8.59 9.62
N LEU A 8 19.54 -8.87 9.23
CA LEU A 8 18.52 -7.85 9.00
C LEU A 8 18.18 -7.03 10.27
N GLU A 9 18.32 -7.62 11.46
CA GLU A 9 18.03 -6.96 12.74
C GLU A 9 18.91 -5.75 13.01
N HIS A 10 20.14 -5.75 12.47
CA HIS A 10 21.13 -4.68 12.59
C HIS A 10 21.08 -3.68 11.44
N ALA A 11 20.05 -3.75 10.58
CA ALA A 11 19.98 -2.87 9.41
C ALA A 11 19.86 -1.38 9.80
N GLY A 12 19.30 -1.08 10.97
CA GLY A 12 19.18 0.28 11.50
C GLY A 12 20.48 0.87 12.07
N ASP A 13 21.55 0.09 12.18
CA ASP A 13 22.83 0.55 12.79
C ASP A 13 23.72 1.34 11.78
N PHE A 14 23.26 1.45 10.54
CA PHE A 14 23.99 2.00 9.40
C PHE A 14 23.47 3.37 8.97
N ASP A 15 24.35 4.17 8.38
CA ASP A 15 24.04 5.56 8.03
C ASP A 15 23.16 5.66 6.78
N GLU A 16 23.26 4.67 5.88
CA GLU A 16 22.50 4.62 4.63
C GLU A 16 22.33 3.17 4.16
N ILE A 17 21.13 2.82 3.69
CA ILE A 17 20.85 1.50 3.09
C ILE A 17 20.90 1.65 1.56
N ILE A 18 21.68 0.81 0.89
CA ILE A 18 21.90 0.88 -0.56
C ILE A 18 21.37 -0.38 -1.23
N ASP A 19 20.38 -0.20 -2.10
CA ASP A 19 19.87 -1.25 -2.98
C ASP A 19 20.62 -1.21 -4.31
N VAL A 20 21.45 -2.22 -4.57
CA VAL A 20 22.21 -2.33 -5.83
C VAL A 20 21.50 -3.17 -6.89
N ARG A 21 20.22 -3.49 -6.69
CA ARG A 21 19.36 -4.11 -7.71
C ARG A 21 18.99 -3.10 -8.80
N THR A 22 18.43 -3.61 -9.88
CA THR A 22 18.04 -2.76 -11.03
C THR A 22 16.90 -1.82 -10.66
N PRO A 23 16.67 -0.74 -11.43
CA PRO A 23 15.57 0.20 -11.17
C PRO A 23 14.19 -0.48 -11.11
N LEU A 24 13.91 -1.47 -11.97
CA LEU A 24 12.63 -2.20 -11.92
C LEU A 24 12.50 -3.05 -10.66
N GLU A 25 13.57 -3.69 -10.19
CA GLU A 25 13.54 -4.45 -8.94
C GLU A 25 13.29 -3.55 -7.73
N PHE A 26 13.84 -2.33 -7.74
CA PHE A 26 13.66 -1.33 -6.68
C PHE A 26 12.24 -0.72 -6.71
N ALA A 27 11.73 -0.40 -7.89
CA ALA A 27 10.38 0.11 -8.09
C ALA A 27 9.30 -0.93 -7.71
N GLU A 28 9.57 -2.22 -7.92
CA GLU A 28 8.66 -3.29 -7.51
C GLU A 28 8.45 -3.28 -5.99
N ASP A 29 9.54 -3.25 -5.21
CA ASP A 29 9.57 -3.01 -3.76
C ASP A 29 11.03 -2.90 -3.28
N HIS A 30 11.27 -2.24 -2.15
CA HIS A 30 12.59 -2.05 -1.55
C HIS A 30 12.49 -1.85 -0.04
N ILE A 31 13.60 -2.04 0.67
CA ILE A 31 13.67 -1.76 2.12
C ILE A 31 13.40 -0.26 2.33
N PRO A 32 12.47 0.14 3.22
CA PRO A 32 12.17 1.54 3.49
C PRO A 32 13.44 2.34 3.80
N GLY A 33 13.56 3.53 3.20
CA GLY A 33 14.73 4.40 3.33
C GLY A 33 15.94 4.02 2.47
N ALA A 34 15.88 2.94 1.68
CA ALA A 34 17.00 2.57 0.82
C ALA A 34 17.15 3.50 -0.39
N LEU A 35 18.40 3.86 -0.70
CA LEU A 35 18.81 4.52 -1.94
C LEU A 35 19.08 3.47 -3.03
N ASN A 36 18.55 3.66 -4.24
CA ASN A 36 18.88 2.79 -5.36
C ASN A 36 20.19 3.23 -6.05
N ALA A 37 21.20 2.36 -6.04
CA ALA A 37 22.46 2.53 -6.77
C ALA A 37 22.73 1.28 -7.63
N PRO A 38 22.03 1.13 -8.76
CA PRO A 38 22.01 -0.10 -9.53
C PRO A 38 23.38 -0.41 -10.14
N VAL A 39 23.95 -1.57 -9.79
CA VAL A 39 25.19 -2.04 -10.46
C VAL A 39 24.95 -2.73 -11.79
N LEU A 40 23.69 -2.87 -12.19
CA LEU A 40 23.24 -3.27 -13.52
C LEU A 40 21.94 -2.51 -13.83
N SER A 41 21.80 -2.02 -15.05
CA SER A 41 20.52 -1.62 -15.63
C SER A 41 19.59 -2.83 -15.81
N ASN A 42 18.33 -2.57 -16.19
CA ASN A 42 17.37 -3.64 -16.44
C ASN A 42 17.82 -4.51 -17.63
N GLU A 43 18.32 -3.86 -18.68
CA GLU A 43 18.78 -4.45 -19.92
C GLU A 43 20.05 -5.27 -19.69
N GLU A 44 21.02 -4.72 -18.96
CA GLU A 44 22.24 -5.44 -18.57
C GLU A 44 21.93 -6.66 -17.71
N ARG A 45 20.97 -6.56 -16.78
CA ARG A 45 20.53 -7.73 -16.00
C ARG A 45 19.92 -8.81 -16.88
N VAL A 46 19.08 -8.45 -17.84
CA VAL A 46 18.49 -9.40 -18.79
C VAL A 46 19.59 -10.07 -19.61
N LEU A 47 20.55 -9.30 -20.12
CA LEU A 47 21.69 -9.82 -20.88
C LEU A 47 22.49 -10.84 -20.05
N VAL A 48 22.94 -10.45 -18.84
CA VAL A 48 23.70 -11.33 -17.94
C VAL A 48 22.90 -12.59 -17.58
N GLY A 49 21.60 -12.44 -17.29
CA GLY A 49 20.70 -13.55 -16.96
C GLY A 49 20.50 -14.53 -18.13
N THR A 50 20.40 -14.01 -19.35
CA THR A 50 20.25 -14.79 -20.58
C THR A 50 21.55 -15.54 -20.88
N THR A 51 22.71 -14.87 -20.84
CA THR A 51 24.02 -15.51 -21.03
C THR A 51 24.26 -16.61 -20.00
N TYR A 52 23.81 -16.43 -18.75
CA TYR A 52 23.97 -17.44 -17.70
C TYR A 52 23.23 -18.74 -18.05
N LYS A 53 22.01 -18.61 -18.60
CA LYS A 53 21.17 -19.75 -18.96
C LYS A 53 21.53 -20.38 -20.30
N GLN A 54 21.87 -19.56 -21.30
CA GLN A 54 22.00 -20.00 -22.69
C GLN A 54 23.45 -20.30 -23.11
N VAL A 55 24.44 -19.69 -22.45
CA VAL A 55 25.86 -19.84 -22.83
C VAL A 55 26.60 -20.59 -21.73
N SER A 56 26.93 -19.92 -20.63
CA SER A 56 27.50 -20.57 -19.44
C SER A 56 27.49 -19.66 -18.22
N PRO A 57 27.51 -20.22 -16.99
CA PRO A 57 27.69 -19.45 -15.76
C PRO A 57 28.98 -18.62 -15.71
N PHE A 58 30.07 -19.14 -16.29
CA PHE A 58 31.36 -18.45 -16.29
C PHE A 58 31.32 -17.20 -17.18
N GLU A 59 30.82 -17.33 -18.40
CA GLU A 59 30.72 -16.20 -19.34
C GLU A 59 29.83 -15.09 -18.81
N ALA A 60 28.68 -15.44 -18.25
CA ALA A 60 27.80 -14.48 -17.59
C ALA A 60 28.46 -13.80 -16.38
N THR A 61 29.23 -14.55 -15.59
CA THR A 61 29.97 -13.98 -14.45
C THR A 61 31.06 -13.02 -14.93
N ARG A 62 31.82 -13.37 -15.98
CA ARG A 62 32.89 -12.53 -16.53
C ARG A 62 32.33 -11.23 -17.10
N MET A 63 31.29 -11.31 -17.94
CA MET A 63 30.61 -10.15 -18.50
C MET A 63 29.97 -9.28 -17.41
N GLY A 64 29.22 -9.91 -16.49
CA GLY A 64 28.57 -9.21 -15.39
C GLY A 64 29.56 -8.50 -14.47
N ALA A 65 30.74 -9.08 -14.21
CA ALA A 65 31.77 -8.43 -13.42
C ALA A 65 32.30 -7.14 -14.08
N ALA A 66 32.48 -7.13 -15.40
CA ALA A 66 32.90 -5.94 -16.13
C ALA A 66 31.86 -4.82 -16.07
N LEU A 67 30.57 -5.15 -16.25
CA LEU A 67 29.47 -4.19 -16.16
C LEU A 67 29.33 -3.63 -14.74
N VAL A 68 29.32 -4.51 -13.74
CA VAL A 68 29.26 -4.12 -12.33
C VAL A 68 30.43 -3.20 -11.97
N ALA A 69 31.66 -3.51 -12.38
CA ALA A 69 32.82 -2.65 -12.09
C ALA A 69 32.67 -1.25 -12.67
N ARG A 70 32.19 -1.12 -13.92
CA ARG A 70 31.94 0.19 -14.56
C ARG A 70 30.87 0.99 -13.80
N ASN A 71 29.76 0.33 -13.44
CA ASN A 71 28.67 1.00 -12.76
C ASN A 71 29.04 1.40 -11.32
N ILE A 72 29.86 0.60 -10.62
CA ILE A 72 30.39 1.03 -9.33
C ILE A 72 31.30 2.26 -9.49
N ALA A 73 32.19 2.28 -10.49
CA ALA A 73 33.04 3.44 -10.76
C ALA A 73 32.20 4.71 -11.00
N HIS A 74 31.16 4.60 -11.82
CA HIS A 74 30.22 5.70 -12.05
C HIS A 74 29.59 6.22 -10.76
N HIS A 75 29.14 5.33 -9.86
CA HIS A 75 28.56 5.74 -8.58
C HIS A 75 29.57 6.39 -7.64
N LEU A 76 30.83 5.96 -7.66
CA LEU A 76 31.90 6.61 -6.87
C LEU A 76 32.18 8.04 -7.36
N GLU A 77 32.11 8.27 -8.67
CA GLU A 77 32.30 9.59 -9.28
C GLU A 77 31.08 10.51 -9.11
N THR A 78 29.90 9.93 -8.86
CA THR A 78 28.63 10.67 -8.82
C THR A 78 27.93 10.51 -7.46
N THR A 79 27.10 9.48 -7.31
CA THR A 79 26.18 9.23 -6.20
C THR A 79 26.85 9.28 -4.82
N PHE A 80 28.11 8.84 -4.72
CA PHE A 80 28.83 8.71 -3.45
C PHE A 80 30.06 9.62 -3.35
N SER A 81 30.23 10.55 -4.28
CA SER A 81 31.43 11.41 -4.38
C SER A 81 31.64 12.30 -3.16
N ASP A 82 30.58 12.61 -2.42
CA ASP A 82 30.55 13.47 -1.24
C ASP A 82 30.52 12.71 0.10
N ARG A 83 30.50 11.37 0.08
CA ARG A 83 30.34 10.57 1.30
C ARG A 83 31.61 10.64 2.17
N PRO A 84 31.47 10.95 3.48
CA PRO A 84 32.62 11.17 4.35
C PRO A 84 33.38 9.87 4.63
N ARG A 85 34.62 10.00 5.10
CA ARG A 85 35.51 8.84 5.37
C ARG A 85 34.91 7.83 6.36
N ASN A 86 34.15 8.29 7.35
CA ASN A 86 33.56 7.44 8.39
C ASN A 86 32.18 6.86 8.00
N TRP A 87 31.73 7.06 6.76
CA TRP A 87 30.44 6.56 6.28
C TRP A 87 30.34 5.03 6.33
N ARG A 88 29.18 4.54 6.80
CA ARG A 88 28.88 3.14 7.06
C ARG A 88 27.61 2.74 6.29
N PRO A 89 27.73 2.37 5.00
CA PRO A 89 26.58 1.92 4.24
C PRO A 89 26.28 0.44 4.44
N LEU A 90 24.99 0.10 4.48
CA LEU A 90 24.51 -1.28 4.38
C LEU A 90 24.06 -1.56 2.95
N ILE A 91 24.72 -2.50 2.28
CA ILE A 91 24.52 -2.76 0.86
C ILE A 91 23.80 -4.09 0.68
N TYR A 92 22.77 -4.11 -0.16
CA TYR A 92 22.07 -5.35 -0.48
C TYR A 92 21.78 -5.49 -1.98
N CYS A 93 21.70 -6.75 -2.41
CA CYS A 93 21.11 -7.12 -3.69
C CYS A 93 20.02 -8.17 -3.44
N TRP A 94 19.50 -8.83 -4.49
CA TRP A 94 18.39 -9.77 -4.33
C TRP A 94 18.61 -10.87 -3.28
N ARG A 95 19.81 -11.48 -3.25
CA ARG A 95 20.14 -12.63 -2.37
C ARG A 95 21.38 -12.41 -1.49
N GLY A 96 21.89 -11.18 -1.43
CA GLY A 96 23.18 -10.94 -0.78
C GLY A 96 24.31 -11.74 -1.47
N GLY A 97 24.33 -11.75 -2.80
CA GLY A 97 25.34 -12.46 -3.60
C GLY A 97 26.45 -11.55 -4.12
N LYS A 98 27.04 -11.92 -5.26
CA LYS A 98 28.19 -11.23 -5.87
C LYS A 98 27.95 -9.75 -6.14
N ARG A 99 26.75 -9.33 -6.55
CA ARG A 99 26.44 -7.92 -6.84
C ARG A 99 26.72 -7.00 -5.65
N SER A 100 26.05 -7.23 -4.51
CA SER A 100 26.29 -6.47 -3.28
C SER A 100 27.66 -6.71 -2.68
N GLY A 101 28.19 -7.94 -2.80
CA GLY A 101 29.52 -8.28 -2.31
C GLY A 101 30.64 -7.50 -3.01
N SER A 102 30.55 -7.32 -4.33
CA SER A 102 31.53 -6.54 -5.10
C SER A 102 31.55 -5.06 -4.68
N VAL A 103 30.39 -4.43 -4.50
CA VAL A 103 30.31 -3.04 -4.03
C VAL A 103 30.89 -2.93 -2.62
N THR A 104 30.47 -3.83 -1.73
CA THR A 104 30.94 -3.86 -0.33
C THR A 104 32.46 -4.00 -0.28
N MET A 105 33.04 -4.89 -1.09
CA MET A 105 34.49 -5.08 -1.18
C MET A 105 35.19 -3.79 -1.62
N LEU A 106 34.76 -3.17 -2.73
CA LEU A 106 35.41 -1.97 -3.25
C LEU A 106 35.30 -0.80 -2.27
N PHE A 107 34.14 -0.61 -1.65
CA PHE A 107 33.93 0.45 -0.67
C PHE A 107 34.86 0.29 0.56
N ASN A 108 35.07 -0.94 1.02
CA ASN A 108 36.04 -1.20 2.10
C ASN A 108 37.50 -0.99 1.65
N MET A 109 37.85 -1.24 0.37
CA MET A 109 39.19 -0.94 -0.14
C MET A 109 39.47 0.58 -0.19
N ILE A 110 38.44 1.41 -0.33
CA ILE A 110 38.53 2.88 -0.26
C ILE A 110 38.68 3.36 1.20
N GLY A 111 38.20 2.57 2.16
CA GLY A 111 38.27 2.86 3.60
C GLY A 111 36.93 3.15 4.27
N TRP A 112 35.80 3.05 3.54
CA TRP A 112 34.47 3.10 4.13
C TRP A 112 34.13 1.81 4.88
N GLN A 113 33.25 1.88 5.87
CA GLN A 113 32.90 0.73 6.70
C GLN A 113 31.67 -0.01 6.16
N ALA A 114 31.66 -0.26 4.85
CA ALA A 114 30.52 -0.89 4.19
C ALA A 114 30.28 -2.31 4.73
N ARG A 115 29.01 -2.67 4.87
CA ARG A 115 28.57 -4.03 5.20
C ARG A 115 27.54 -4.51 4.20
N GLN A 116 27.41 -5.81 4.12
CA GLN A 116 26.50 -6.48 3.20
C GLN A 116 25.36 -7.14 3.99
N LEU A 117 24.12 -6.88 3.58
CA LEU A 117 22.95 -7.55 4.16
C LEU A 117 22.97 -9.05 3.82
N GLU A 118 22.97 -9.88 4.85
CA GLU A 118 22.94 -11.34 4.71
C GLU A 118 21.63 -11.82 4.09
N GLY A 119 21.75 -12.59 3.00
CA GLY A 119 20.62 -13.05 2.20
C GLY A 119 19.85 -11.95 1.44
N GLY A 120 20.25 -10.68 1.61
CA GLY A 120 19.77 -9.53 0.84
C GLY A 120 18.26 -9.28 0.95
N TYR A 121 17.69 -8.70 -0.10
CA TYR A 121 16.26 -8.37 -0.16
C TYR A 121 15.35 -9.59 0.05
N LYS A 122 15.76 -10.80 -0.35
CA LYS A 122 15.00 -12.03 -0.10
C LYS A 122 14.78 -12.27 1.40
N THR A 123 15.78 -12.00 2.24
CA THR A 123 15.66 -12.11 3.71
C THR A 123 14.66 -11.09 4.23
N TYR A 124 14.77 -9.83 3.79
CA TYR A 124 13.80 -8.79 4.13
C TYR A 124 12.38 -9.19 3.75
N ARG A 125 12.18 -9.64 2.51
CA ARG A 125 10.86 -10.02 2.01
C ARG A 125 10.24 -11.15 2.81
N ARG A 126 11.03 -12.15 3.20
CA ARG A 126 10.57 -13.23 4.08
C ARG A 126 10.16 -12.68 5.45
N ALA A 127 10.99 -11.84 6.05
CA ALA A 127 10.69 -11.23 7.35
C ALA A 127 9.42 -10.37 7.31
N THR A 128 9.17 -9.63 6.22
CA THR A 128 7.92 -8.88 6.00
C THR A 128 6.71 -9.81 6.00
N LEU A 129 6.76 -10.90 5.24
CA LEU A 129 5.67 -11.89 5.18
C LEU A 129 5.44 -12.56 6.54
N ASP A 130 6.51 -12.99 7.22
CA ASP A 130 6.42 -13.60 8.54
C ASP A 130 5.81 -12.63 9.57
N THR A 131 6.16 -11.33 9.48
CA THR A 131 5.58 -10.27 10.31
C THR A 131 4.07 -10.10 10.06
N LEU A 132 3.62 -10.18 8.80
CA LEU A 132 2.20 -10.04 8.45
C LEU A 132 1.32 -11.21 8.93
N VAL A 133 1.90 -12.34 9.32
CA VAL A 133 1.16 -13.46 9.92
C VAL A 133 0.80 -13.19 11.38
N THR A 134 1.60 -12.40 12.09
CA THR A 134 1.52 -12.24 13.55
C THR A 134 1.19 -10.81 13.98
N LEU A 135 1.87 -9.80 13.44
CA LEU A 135 1.76 -8.41 13.88
C LEU A 135 0.33 -7.85 13.80
N PRO A 136 -0.47 -8.09 12.74
CA PRO A 136 -1.84 -7.58 12.71
C PRO A 136 -2.69 -8.04 13.89
N LYS A 137 -2.42 -9.22 14.45
CA LYS A 137 -3.17 -9.82 15.57
C LYS A 137 -2.84 -9.19 16.92
N ALA A 138 -1.79 -8.36 16.99
CA ALA A 138 -1.39 -7.67 18.22
C ALA A 138 -2.27 -6.45 18.54
N PHE A 139 -3.12 -6.02 17.61
CA PHE A 139 -3.95 -4.83 17.74
C PHE A 139 -5.42 -5.18 17.88
N SER A 140 -6.15 -4.31 18.56
CA SER A 140 -7.62 -4.27 18.49
C SER A 140 -8.04 -3.29 17.39
N TYR A 141 -9.06 -3.64 16.62
CA TYR A 141 -9.53 -2.80 15.52
C TYR A 141 -10.95 -2.30 15.75
N ILE A 142 -11.20 -1.09 15.23
CA ILE A 142 -12.52 -0.51 15.08
C ILE A 142 -12.76 -0.32 13.58
N ALA A 143 -13.59 -1.19 13.00
CA ALA A 143 -13.93 -1.14 11.59
C ALA A 143 -14.97 -0.06 11.32
N LEU A 144 -14.65 0.88 10.43
CA LEU A 144 -15.61 1.81 9.85
C LEU A 144 -16.37 1.09 8.75
N VAL A 145 -17.62 0.74 9.00
CA VAL A 145 -18.52 0.08 8.05
C VAL A 145 -19.52 1.11 7.52
N GLY A 146 -20.02 0.92 6.31
CA GLY A 146 -20.98 1.84 5.70
C GLY A 146 -20.95 1.76 4.18
N PRO A 147 -22.02 2.20 3.51
CA PRO A 147 -22.12 2.09 2.06
C PRO A 147 -21.10 2.99 1.34
N THR A 148 -20.92 2.78 0.03
CA THR A 148 -20.03 3.62 -0.79
C THR A 148 -20.49 5.08 -0.76
N GLY A 149 -19.56 6.01 -0.69
CA GLY A 149 -19.87 7.44 -0.62
C GLY A 149 -20.28 7.94 0.78
N SER A 150 -20.34 7.11 1.81
CA SER A 150 -20.63 7.56 3.18
C SER A 150 -19.47 8.34 3.85
N GLY A 151 -18.37 8.56 3.13
CA GLY A 151 -17.24 9.34 3.64
C GLY A 151 -16.31 8.62 4.60
N LYS A 152 -16.33 7.28 4.66
CA LYS A 152 -15.47 6.49 5.58
C LYS A 152 -14.00 6.88 5.54
N THR A 153 -13.41 6.99 4.34
CA THR A 153 -12.01 7.41 4.17
C THR A 153 -11.78 8.82 4.72
N ARG A 154 -12.72 9.75 4.50
CA ARG A 154 -12.63 11.13 5.04
C ARG A 154 -12.75 11.15 6.56
N LEU A 155 -13.64 10.32 7.14
CA LEU A 155 -13.74 10.12 8.58
C LEU A 155 -12.45 9.50 9.14
N LEU A 156 -11.85 8.53 8.45
CA LEU A 156 -10.60 7.89 8.85
C LEU A 156 -9.45 8.92 8.90
N ALA A 157 -9.32 9.77 7.88
CA ALA A 157 -8.34 10.86 7.88
C ALA A 157 -8.61 11.90 9.00
N ALA A 158 -9.88 12.21 9.27
CA ALA A 158 -10.27 13.09 10.35
C ALA A 158 -9.95 12.50 11.74
N LEU A 159 -10.16 11.19 11.94
CA LEU A 159 -9.80 10.45 13.15
C LEU A 159 -8.29 10.48 13.40
N ASN A 160 -7.48 10.29 12.35
CA ASN A 160 -6.03 10.42 12.44
C ASN A 160 -5.62 11.83 12.90
N THR A 161 -6.25 12.86 12.32
CA THR A 161 -6.02 14.26 12.70
C THR A 161 -6.47 14.55 14.14
N ALA A 162 -7.52 13.88 14.61
CA ALA A 162 -7.99 13.93 15.99
C ALA A 162 -7.13 13.11 16.97
N GLY A 163 -6.06 12.45 16.51
CA GLY A 163 -5.08 11.74 17.33
C GLY A 163 -5.34 10.23 17.49
N ALA A 164 -6.32 9.66 16.80
CA ALA A 164 -6.56 8.21 16.78
C ALA A 164 -5.51 7.47 15.93
N GLN A 165 -5.31 6.17 16.19
CA GLN A 165 -4.51 5.33 15.31
C GLN A 165 -5.38 4.88 14.14
N THR A 166 -4.92 5.10 12.91
CA THR A 166 -5.70 4.75 11.72
C THR A 166 -4.87 3.97 10.71
N LEU A 167 -5.45 2.90 10.18
CA LEU A 167 -4.90 2.12 9.08
C LEU A 167 -5.73 2.39 7.81
N ASP A 168 -5.22 3.29 6.97
CA ASP A 168 -5.80 3.63 5.66
C ASP A 168 -5.28 2.65 4.61
N LEU A 169 -6.07 1.60 4.34
CA LEU A 169 -5.68 0.51 3.43
C LEU A 169 -5.78 0.96 1.98
N GLU A 170 -6.75 1.82 1.65
CA GLU A 170 -6.90 2.41 0.34
C GLU A 170 -5.71 3.29 -0.04
N ALA A 171 -5.19 4.09 0.89
CA ALA A 171 -3.99 4.90 0.68
C ALA A 171 -2.73 4.03 0.51
N LEU A 172 -2.58 2.98 1.31
CA LEU A 172 -1.46 2.03 1.13
C LEU A 172 -1.54 1.29 -0.21
N ALA A 173 -2.76 1.04 -0.72
CA ALA A 173 -3.00 0.43 -2.02
C ALA A 173 -3.05 1.42 -3.19
N ALA A 174 -3.03 2.74 -2.93
CA ALA A 174 -3.32 3.79 -3.91
C ALA A 174 -4.58 3.49 -4.75
N HIS A 175 -5.62 2.98 -4.09
CA HIS A 175 -6.85 2.52 -4.74
C HIS A 175 -7.99 2.42 -3.74
N ARG A 176 -9.18 2.91 -4.11
CA ARG A 176 -10.41 2.77 -3.30
C ARG A 176 -10.96 1.34 -3.37
N GLY A 177 -11.64 0.84 -2.34
CA GLY A 177 -12.26 -0.49 -2.32
C GLY A 177 -13.32 -0.76 -3.41
N SER A 178 -13.71 0.28 -4.16
CA SER A 178 -14.74 0.23 -5.23
C SER A 178 -14.19 -0.12 -6.61
N LEU A 179 -15.08 -0.56 -7.52
CA LEU A 179 -14.74 -0.87 -8.92
C LEU A 179 -14.14 0.34 -9.66
N LEU A 180 -14.66 1.54 -9.39
CA LEU A 180 -14.19 2.79 -9.97
C LEU A 180 -13.06 3.43 -9.14
N GLY A 181 -12.40 2.65 -8.27
CA GLY A 181 -11.54 3.16 -7.21
C GLY A 181 -10.11 3.52 -7.58
N ALA A 182 -9.71 3.38 -8.84
CA ALA A 182 -8.35 3.70 -9.25
C ALA A 182 -8.06 5.20 -9.09
N TRP A 183 -6.96 5.53 -8.42
CA TRP A 183 -6.55 6.92 -8.26
C TRP A 183 -5.99 7.44 -9.59
N ALA A 184 -6.51 8.59 -10.04
CA ALA A 184 -6.08 9.21 -11.29
C ALA A 184 -4.57 9.47 -11.30
N GLY A 185 -3.88 8.95 -12.33
CA GLY A 185 -2.46 9.16 -12.52
C GLY A 185 -1.54 8.46 -11.51
N VAL A 186 -2.07 7.69 -10.55
CA VAL A 186 -1.28 7.00 -9.53
C VAL A 186 -1.37 5.48 -9.75
N PRO A 187 -0.27 4.80 -10.11
CA PRO A 187 -0.29 3.35 -10.24
C PRO A 187 -0.45 2.69 -8.87
N GLN A 188 -1.23 1.61 -8.81
CA GLN A 188 -1.24 0.74 -7.64
C GLN A 188 0.17 0.18 -7.38
N PRO A 189 0.56 0.02 -6.11
CA PRO A 189 1.80 -0.64 -5.77
C PRO A 189 1.74 -2.12 -6.17
N SER A 190 2.91 -2.76 -6.28
CA SER A 190 2.95 -4.22 -6.31
C SER A 190 2.46 -4.80 -4.97
N GLN A 191 2.05 -6.07 -4.96
CA GLN A 191 1.77 -6.77 -3.71
C GLN A 191 2.94 -6.70 -2.72
N LYS A 192 4.18 -6.79 -3.21
CA LYS A 192 5.36 -6.72 -2.33
C LYS A 192 5.47 -5.37 -1.65
N ARG A 193 5.26 -4.29 -2.42
CA ARG A 193 5.31 -2.92 -1.90
C ARG A 193 4.19 -2.64 -0.93
N PHE A 194 2.96 -3.07 -1.24
CA PHE A 194 1.83 -2.96 -0.31
C PHE A 194 2.15 -3.62 1.04
N ASP A 195 2.62 -4.87 1.03
CA ASP A 195 2.97 -5.60 2.24
C ASP A 195 4.06 -4.89 3.07
N THR A 196 5.07 -4.33 2.41
CA THR A 196 6.14 -3.54 3.03
C THR A 196 5.59 -2.27 3.67
N LEU A 197 4.71 -1.54 2.98
CA LEU A 197 4.05 -0.34 3.50
C LEU A 197 3.14 -0.68 4.69
N LEU A 198 2.39 -1.79 4.60
CA LEU A 198 1.52 -2.27 5.66
C LEU A 198 2.29 -2.63 6.93
N VAL A 199 3.39 -3.39 6.82
CA VAL A 199 4.25 -3.69 7.99
C VAL A 199 4.83 -2.40 8.57
N SER A 200 5.23 -1.45 7.73
CA SER A 200 5.77 -0.18 8.19
C SER A 200 4.74 0.63 8.97
N ALA A 201 3.49 0.69 8.50
CA ALA A 201 2.40 1.34 9.20
C ALA A 201 2.05 0.64 10.52
N LEU A 202 1.91 -0.69 10.51
CA LEU A 202 1.56 -1.44 11.73
C LEU A 202 2.62 -1.30 12.84
N ARG A 203 3.90 -1.14 12.49
CA ARG A 203 4.99 -0.97 13.46
C ARG A 203 4.97 0.37 14.20
N THR A 204 4.24 1.37 13.71
CA THR A 204 4.14 2.67 14.38
C THR A 204 3.00 2.72 15.41
N PHE A 205 2.13 1.71 15.42
CA PHE A 205 1.00 1.66 16.34
C PHE A 205 1.39 1.17 17.73
N ASP A 206 0.74 1.74 18.72
CA ASP A 206 0.69 1.29 20.10
C ASP A 206 -0.37 0.18 20.25
N PRO A 207 0.02 -1.05 20.65
CA PRO A 207 -0.91 -2.16 20.88
C PRO A 207 -1.95 -1.89 21.97
N ALA A 208 -1.70 -0.95 22.89
CA ALA A 208 -2.64 -0.60 23.95
C ALA A 208 -3.82 0.26 23.47
N ARG A 209 -3.77 0.75 22.23
CA ARG A 209 -4.77 1.65 21.64
C ARG A 209 -5.47 0.98 20.45
N PRO A 210 -6.78 1.19 20.26
CA PRO A 210 -7.47 0.65 19.10
C PRO A 210 -6.98 1.31 17.80
N VAL A 211 -7.04 0.55 16.71
CA VAL A 211 -6.73 1.00 15.35
C VAL A 211 -8.02 1.09 14.55
N PHE A 212 -8.37 2.29 14.10
CA PHE A 212 -9.47 2.46 13.15
C PHE A 212 -9.03 2.00 11.76
N VAL A 213 -9.89 1.28 11.08
CA VAL A 213 -9.63 0.75 9.74
C VAL A 213 -10.91 0.83 8.93
N GLU A 214 -10.82 1.14 7.65
CA GLU A 214 -11.97 1.08 6.77
C GLU A 214 -12.32 -0.38 6.43
N ALA A 215 -13.62 -0.66 6.38
CA ALA A 215 -14.13 -2.01 6.11
C ALA A 215 -13.90 -2.41 4.65
N GLU A 216 -12.71 -2.95 4.38
CA GLU A 216 -12.35 -3.44 3.06
C GLU A 216 -12.64 -4.92 2.87
N SER A 217 -12.86 -5.29 1.61
CA SER A 217 -13.00 -6.69 1.24
C SER A 217 -11.66 -7.42 1.30
N ARG A 218 -11.62 -8.71 0.92
CA ARG A 218 -10.37 -9.48 0.82
C ARG A 218 -9.34 -8.86 -0.13
N ARG A 219 -9.77 -7.97 -1.03
CA ARG A 219 -8.92 -7.32 -2.04
C ARG A 219 -9.25 -5.84 -2.18
N ILE A 220 -8.22 -5.07 -2.51
CA ILE A 220 -8.33 -3.66 -2.91
C ILE A 220 -7.68 -3.57 -4.30
N GLY A 221 -8.51 -3.47 -5.34
CA GLY A 221 -8.06 -3.60 -6.72
C GLY A 221 -7.27 -4.89 -6.95
N SER A 222 -5.98 -4.76 -7.27
CA SER A 222 -5.10 -5.92 -7.52
C SER A 222 -4.52 -6.51 -6.23
N ILE A 223 -4.48 -5.74 -5.14
CA ILE A 223 -3.88 -6.11 -3.86
C ILE A 223 -4.77 -7.11 -3.11
N ALA A 224 -4.16 -8.15 -2.55
CA ALA A 224 -4.78 -9.05 -1.59
C ALA A 224 -4.36 -8.65 -0.16
N LEU A 225 -5.34 -8.54 0.75
CA LEU A 225 -5.06 -8.27 2.15
C LEU A 225 -4.58 -9.55 2.88
N PRO A 226 -3.65 -9.44 3.83
CA PRO A 226 -3.23 -10.57 4.64
C PRO A 226 -4.40 -11.17 5.43
N LEU A 227 -4.50 -12.51 5.46
CA LEU A 227 -5.57 -13.20 6.18
C LEU A 227 -5.60 -12.84 7.67
N ALA A 228 -4.42 -12.74 8.30
CA ALA A 228 -4.32 -12.35 9.71
C ALA A 228 -4.92 -10.97 9.98
N LEU A 229 -4.78 -10.02 9.05
CA LEU A 229 -5.41 -8.71 9.17
C LEU A 229 -6.93 -8.84 9.04
N LEU A 230 -7.39 -9.45 7.94
CA LEU A 230 -8.82 -9.67 7.65
C LEU A 230 -9.55 -10.33 8.83
N ASP A 231 -9.03 -11.45 9.32
CA ASP A 231 -9.65 -12.21 10.40
C ASP A 231 -9.75 -11.37 11.69
N THR A 232 -8.78 -10.49 11.93
CA THR A 232 -8.75 -9.67 13.16
C THR A 232 -9.72 -8.50 13.09
N PHE A 233 -9.74 -7.70 12.01
CA PHE A 233 -10.64 -6.55 11.98
C PHE A 233 -12.10 -6.93 11.68
N HIS A 234 -12.37 -8.07 11.05
CA HIS A 234 -13.72 -8.63 10.95
C HIS A 234 -14.31 -9.05 12.31
N GLN A 235 -13.45 -9.36 13.28
CA GLN A 235 -13.81 -9.61 14.68
C GLN A 235 -13.74 -8.33 15.53
N GLY A 236 -13.36 -7.20 14.95
CA GLY A 236 -13.26 -5.92 15.62
C GLY A 236 -14.63 -5.30 15.96
N ARG A 237 -14.61 -4.27 16.80
CA ARG A 237 -15.78 -3.41 17.01
C ARG A 237 -16.12 -2.71 15.68
N CYS A 238 -17.38 -2.40 15.47
CA CYS A 238 -17.84 -1.73 14.26
C CYS A 238 -18.43 -0.36 14.60
N VAL A 239 -18.16 0.63 13.73
CA VAL A 239 -18.88 1.91 13.68
C VAL A 239 -19.53 1.99 12.32
N GLU A 240 -20.86 1.97 12.29
CA GLU A 240 -21.66 2.11 11.08
C GLU A 240 -21.81 3.59 10.74
N VAL A 241 -21.09 4.02 9.71
CA VAL A 241 -21.09 5.38 9.18
C VAL A 241 -22.32 5.57 8.31
N ILE A 242 -23.26 6.34 8.83
CA ILE A 242 -24.52 6.71 8.18
C ILE A 242 -24.37 8.11 7.60
N SER A 243 -24.71 8.24 6.32
CA SER A 243 -24.77 9.53 5.62
C SER A 243 -26.04 9.53 4.79
N ASN A 244 -26.71 10.68 4.69
CA ASN A 244 -27.91 10.78 3.86
C ASN A 244 -27.55 10.63 2.36
N PRO A 245 -28.52 10.24 1.51
CA PRO A 245 -28.25 10.00 0.08
C PRO A 245 -27.70 11.20 -0.69
N GLU A 246 -28.15 12.41 -0.38
CA GLU A 246 -27.71 13.65 -1.03
C GLU A 246 -26.25 13.94 -0.74
N ASP A 247 -25.83 13.82 0.53
CA ASP A 247 -24.44 13.99 0.93
C ASP A 247 -23.53 12.96 0.28
N ARG A 248 -24.02 11.71 0.14
CA ARG A 248 -23.28 10.65 -0.55
C ARG A 248 -23.12 10.96 -2.02
N ALA A 249 -24.18 11.39 -2.70
CA ALA A 249 -24.11 11.76 -4.11
C ALA A 249 -23.17 12.95 -4.33
N ALA A 250 -23.30 14.01 -3.53
CA ALA A 250 -22.40 15.17 -3.57
C ALA A 250 -20.94 14.79 -3.30
N PHE A 251 -20.71 13.92 -2.31
CA PHE A 251 -19.38 13.40 -2.01
C PHE A 251 -18.80 12.61 -3.19
N LEU A 252 -19.58 11.71 -3.80
CA LEU A 252 -19.13 10.96 -4.97
C LEU A 252 -18.82 11.87 -6.16
N LEU A 253 -19.64 12.88 -6.41
CA LEU A 253 -19.41 13.85 -7.49
C LEU A 253 -18.10 14.60 -7.30
N HIS A 254 -17.70 14.87 -6.05
CA HIS A 254 -16.42 15.48 -5.73
C HIS A 254 -15.26 14.48 -5.85
N ASP A 255 -15.33 13.34 -5.15
CA ASP A 255 -14.22 12.37 -5.05
C ASP A 255 -13.94 11.64 -6.38
N TYR A 256 -14.98 11.49 -7.21
CA TYR A 256 -14.90 10.87 -8.53
C TYR A 256 -15.01 11.89 -9.67
N ALA A 257 -14.86 13.19 -9.39
CA ALA A 257 -14.91 14.24 -10.42
C ALA A 257 -13.96 13.93 -11.60
N HIS A 258 -12.77 13.43 -11.28
CA HIS A 258 -11.72 13.06 -12.23
C HIS A 258 -12.13 11.97 -13.23
N LEU A 259 -13.11 11.11 -12.90
CA LEU A 259 -13.59 10.08 -13.83
C LEU A 259 -14.35 10.70 -15.00
N PHE A 260 -14.93 11.89 -14.82
CA PHE A 260 -15.64 12.59 -15.87
C PHE A 260 -14.71 13.43 -16.77
N ASP A 261 -13.43 13.54 -16.43
CA ASP A 261 -12.43 14.22 -17.27
C ASP A 261 -12.04 13.36 -18.49
N ASP A 262 -12.24 12.04 -18.42
CA ASP A 262 -12.08 11.09 -19.53
C ASP A 262 -13.33 10.20 -19.69
N PRO A 263 -14.36 10.67 -20.43
CA PRO A 263 -15.61 9.94 -20.63
C PRO A 263 -15.42 8.55 -21.26
N GLU A 264 -14.45 8.38 -22.15
CA GLU A 264 -14.21 7.09 -22.81
C GLU A 264 -13.63 6.06 -21.84
N LEU A 265 -12.70 6.49 -20.98
CA LEU A 265 -12.18 5.65 -19.91
C LEU A 265 -13.30 5.21 -18.95
N LEU A 266 -14.16 6.14 -18.52
CA LEU A 266 -15.30 5.84 -17.65
C LEU A 266 -16.28 4.86 -18.30
N LYS A 267 -16.67 5.09 -19.56
CA LYS A 267 -17.54 4.15 -20.30
C LYS A 267 -16.89 2.77 -20.43
N GLY A 268 -15.58 2.71 -20.65
CA GLY A 268 -14.81 1.47 -20.67
C GLY A 268 -14.79 0.75 -19.31
N GLN A 269 -14.76 1.47 -18.20
CA GLN A 269 -14.89 0.89 -16.85
C GLN A 269 -16.31 0.37 -16.59
N LEU A 270 -17.35 1.14 -16.94
CA LEU A 270 -18.76 0.72 -16.82
C LEU A 270 -19.04 -0.53 -17.66
N GLN A 271 -18.43 -0.66 -18.84
CA GLN A 271 -18.56 -1.83 -19.71
C GLN A 271 -18.10 -3.13 -19.02
N ARG A 272 -17.11 -3.06 -18.13
CA ARG A 272 -16.62 -4.22 -17.37
C ARG A 272 -17.63 -4.75 -16.35
N MET A 273 -18.71 -4.02 -16.10
CA MET A 273 -19.79 -4.43 -15.21
C MET A 273 -20.82 -5.34 -15.89
N ILE A 274 -20.68 -5.60 -17.19
CA ILE A 274 -21.47 -6.62 -17.89
C ILE A 274 -21.26 -7.97 -17.22
N GLY A 275 -22.35 -8.62 -16.83
CA GLY A 275 -22.35 -9.84 -16.02
C GLY A 275 -22.76 -9.58 -14.56
N LEU A 276 -22.53 -8.37 -14.04
CA LEU A 276 -23.14 -7.89 -12.80
C LEU A 276 -24.47 -7.16 -13.07
N HIS A 277 -24.59 -6.50 -14.23
CA HIS A 277 -25.79 -5.82 -14.68
C HIS A 277 -26.15 -6.20 -16.13
N SER A 278 -27.40 -5.91 -16.51
CA SER A 278 -27.88 -6.08 -17.89
C SER A 278 -27.18 -5.09 -18.82
N ARG A 279 -27.03 -5.47 -20.09
CA ARG A 279 -26.45 -4.59 -21.12
C ARG A 279 -27.20 -3.28 -21.26
N GLU A 280 -28.54 -3.33 -21.22
CA GLU A 280 -29.41 -2.15 -21.27
C GLU A 280 -29.08 -1.13 -20.17
N ARG A 281 -28.87 -1.59 -18.93
CA ARG A 281 -28.50 -0.70 -17.83
C ARG A 281 -27.13 -0.05 -18.05
N ILE A 282 -26.15 -0.84 -18.49
CA ILE A 282 -24.82 -0.31 -18.79
C ILE A 282 -24.89 0.74 -19.91
N THR A 283 -25.65 0.49 -20.97
CA THR A 283 -25.89 1.46 -22.03
C THR A 283 -26.59 2.72 -21.49
N GLY A 284 -27.56 2.59 -20.60
CA GLY A 284 -28.18 3.74 -19.92
C GLY A 284 -27.17 4.57 -19.13
N TRP A 285 -26.28 3.93 -18.37
CA TRP A 285 -25.21 4.64 -17.65
C TRP A 285 -24.21 5.32 -18.59
N GLN A 286 -23.85 4.68 -19.70
CA GLN A 286 -22.99 5.29 -20.73
C GLN A 286 -23.66 6.51 -21.36
N GLN A 287 -24.97 6.48 -21.60
CA GLN A 287 -25.73 7.64 -22.08
C GLN A 287 -25.69 8.79 -21.06
N LEU A 288 -25.82 8.51 -19.76
CA LEU A 288 -25.68 9.54 -18.73
C LEU A 288 -24.29 10.19 -18.73
N VAL A 289 -23.24 9.43 -19.07
CA VAL A 289 -21.89 9.97 -19.26
C VAL A 289 -21.85 10.89 -20.48
N ASP A 290 -22.39 10.45 -21.63
CA ASP A 290 -22.41 11.23 -22.88
C ASP A 290 -23.22 12.52 -22.73
N ASP A 291 -24.32 12.49 -21.98
CA ASP A 291 -25.17 13.64 -21.69
C ASP A 291 -24.62 14.54 -20.54
N ASN A 292 -23.45 14.19 -19.97
CA ASN A 292 -22.83 14.85 -18.81
C ASN A 292 -23.77 14.96 -17.58
N ARG A 293 -24.68 13.99 -17.42
CA ARG A 293 -25.64 13.89 -16.31
C ARG A 293 -25.01 13.22 -15.09
N ARG A 294 -23.97 13.87 -14.53
CA ARG A 294 -23.11 13.30 -13.48
C ARG A 294 -23.88 12.90 -12.21
N ALA A 295 -24.77 13.77 -11.74
CA ALA A 295 -25.55 13.54 -10.52
C ALA A 295 -26.47 12.32 -10.69
N ASP A 296 -27.18 12.23 -11.81
CA ASP A 296 -28.05 11.09 -12.13
C ASP A 296 -27.27 9.78 -12.18
N LEU A 297 -26.08 9.79 -12.80
CA LEU A 297 -25.21 8.62 -12.82
C LEU A 297 -24.76 8.21 -11.41
N ALA A 298 -24.40 9.18 -10.56
CA ALA A 298 -23.99 8.91 -9.18
C ALA A 298 -25.14 8.26 -8.38
N HIS A 299 -26.35 8.80 -8.47
CA HIS A 299 -27.53 8.21 -7.82
C HIS A 299 -27.82 6.79 -8.32
N GLU A 300 -27.81 6.60 -9.64
CA GLU A 300 -28.01 5.28 -10.26
C GLU A 300 -26.97 4.25 -9.79
N LEU A 301 -25.69 4.62 -9.75
CA LEU A 301 -24.64 3.72 -9.27
C LEU A 301 -24.77 3.41 -7.77
N ILE A 302 -25.13 4.39 -6.95
CA ILE A 302 -25.41 4.19 -5.53
C ILE A 302 -26.53 3.15 -5.35
N GLU A 303 -27.72 3.43 -5.91
CA GLU A 303 -28.92 2.63 -5.66
C GLU A 303 -28.85 1.25 -6.32
N ARG A 304 -28.31 1.17 -7.54
CA ARG A 304 -28.41 -0.04 -8.36
C ARG A 304 -27.18 -0.93 -8.30
N HIS A 305 -26.03 -0.40 -7.89
CA HIS A 305 -24.78 -1.16 -7.83
C HIS A 305 -24.20 -1.24 -6.42
N TYR A 306 -23.87 -0.10 -5.80
CA TYR A 306 -23.12 -0.07 -4.56
C TYR A 306 -23.93 -0.53 -3.34
N ASP A 307 -25.15 -0.03 -3.15
CA ASP A 307 -25.98 -0.37 -1.99
C ASP A 307 -26.40 -1.86 -1.99
N PRO A 308 -26.84 -2.44 -3.13
CA PRO A 308 -27.11 -3.88 -3.20
C PRO A 308 -25.85 -4.76 -3.02
N ALA A 309 -24.68 -4.29 -3.43
CA ALA A 309 -23.42 -5.00 -3.18
C ALA A 309 -23.05 -4.95 -1.70
N TYR A 310 -23.14 -3.78 -1.07
CA TYR A 310 -22.86 -3.58 0.35
C TYR A 310 -23.79 -4.39 1.25
N ALA A 311 -25.09 -4.41 0.95
CA ALA A 311 -26.07 -5.18 1.72
C ALA A 311 -25.79 -6.69 1.72
N ARG A 312 -25.22 -7.21 0.62
CA ARG A 312 -24.83 -8.62 0.49
C ARG A 312 -23.53 -8.94 1.23
N SER A 313 -22.52 -8.07 1.18
CA SER A 313 -21.18 -8.36 1.69
C SER A 313 -20.98 -8.01 3.18
N SER A 314 -21.48 -6.86 3.63
CA SER A 314 -21.18 -6.32 4.97
C SER A 314 -21.63 -7.24 6.10
N ARG A 315 -22.86 -7.78 6.00
CA ARG A 315 -23.45 -8.69 6.99
C ARG A 315 -22.78 -10.07 7.04
N GLN A 316 -21.99 -10.43 6.03
CA GLN A 316 -21.34 -11.75 5.96
C GLN A 316 -19.96 -11.76 6.61
N HIS A 317 -19.32 -10.60 6.76
CA HIS A 317 -17.92 -10.54 7.19
C HIS A 317 -17.73 -10.03 8.61
N PHE A 318 -18.55 -9.08 9.07
CA PHE A 318 -18.37 -8.44 10.36
C PHE A 318 -19.23 -9.07 11.46
N VAL A 319 -18.58 -9.72 12.42
CA VAL A 319 -19.25 -10.46 13.52
C VAL A 319 -20.05 -9.53 14.42
N HIS A 320 -19.55 -8.32 14.66
CA HIS A 320 -20.16 -7.35 15.59
C HIS A 320 -20.98 -6.25 14.90
N LEU A 321 -21.29 -6.40 13.61
CA LEU A 321 -22.05 -5.39 12.87
C LEU A 321 -23.44 -5.11 13.49
N ALA A 322 -24.12 -6.14 13.99
CA ALA A 322 -25.43 -5.98 14.64
C ALA A 322 -25.38 -5.15 15.95
N ARG A 323 -24.19 -4.92 16.50
CA ARG A 323 -23.93 -4.10 17.69
C ARG A 323 -23.10 -2.86 17.35
N ALA A 324 -23.00 -2.51 16.06
CA ALA A 324 -22.22 -1.37 15.64
C ALA A 324 -22.79 -0.08 16.24
N LEU A 325 -21.90 0.82 16.65
CA LEU A 325 -22.29 2.18 16.97
C LEU A 325 -22.74 2.85 15.67
N GLN A 326 -23.97 3.36 15.63
CA GLN A 326 -24.47 4.11 14.49
C GLN A 326 -24.00 5.56 14.58
N TRP A 327 -23.19 5.98 13.61
CA TRP A 327 -22.57 7.29 13.59
C TRP A 327 -23.03 8.10 12.37
N ASN A 328 -23.78 9.17 12.61
CA ASN A 328 -24.18 10.09 11.55
C ASN A 328 -22.99 10.99 11.20
N PHE A 329 -22.45 10.82 10.00
CA PHE A 329 -21.32 11.59 9.50
C PHE A 329 -21.75 12.46 8.32
N ARG A 330 -21.37 13.74 8.36
CA ARG A 330 -21.58 14.70 7.27
C ARG A 330 -20.25 14.94 6.57
N PRO A 331 -19.95 14.18 5.50
CA PRO A 331 -18.62 14.19 4.90
C PRO A 331 -18.29 15.49 4.19
N ASN A 332 -19.28 16.28 3.78
CA ASN A 332 -19.10 17.50 2.99
C ASN A 332 -18.89 18.75 3.86
N ASP A 333 -19.11 18.64 5.17
CA ASP A 333 -18.97 19.76 6.10
C ASP A 333 -17.49 20.07 6.39
N ALA A 334 -17.22 21.30 6.82
CA ALA A 334 -15.86 21.71 7.20
C ALA A 334 -15.42 21.16 8.58
N ASP A 335 -16.37 20.71 9.41
CA ASP A 335 -16.16 20.31 10.81
C ASP A 335 -15.86 18.80 10.97
N VAL A 336 -15.41 18.11 9.91
CA VAL A 336 -15.18 16.64 9.94
C VAL A 336 -14.25 16.17 11.07
N VAL A 337 -13.28 16.99 11.47
CA VAL A 337 -12.37 16.69 12.59
C VAL A 337 -13.10 16.79 13.93
N ASP A 338 -14.01 17.74 14.10
CA ASP A 338 -14.79 17.87 15.32
C ASP A 338 -15.86 16.78 15.42
N GLN A 339 -16.45 16.38 14.29
CA GLN A 339 -17.26 15.16 14.21
C GLN A 339 -16.43 13.92 14.64
N ALA A 340 -15.19 13.78 14.17
CA ALA A 340 -14.33 12.66 14.58
C ALA A 340 -13.98 12.69 16.08
N LYS A 341 -13.72 13.85 16.68
CA LYS A 341 -13.51 13.98 18.14
C LYS A 341 -14.76 13.57 18.93
N ALA A 342 -15.95 13.95 18.46
CA ALA A 342 -17.20 13.57 19.09
C ALA A 342 -17.40 12.04 19.06
N LEU A 343 -17.07 11.38 17.95
CA LEU A 343 -17.09 9.91 17.84
C LEU A 343 -16.14 9.25 18.86
N LEU A 344 -14.91 9.79 19.01
CA LEU A 344 -13.96 9.28 19.99
C LEU A 344 -14.50 9.39 21.43
N ALA A 345 -15.08 10.54 21.78
CA ALA A 345 -15.68 10.75 23.09
C ALA A 345 -16.85 9.79 23.36
N GLU A 346 -17.69 9.52 22.36
CA GLU A 346 -18.79 8.55 22.49
C GLU A 346 -18.27 7.11 22.68
N LEU A 347 -17.23 6.71 21.95
CA LEU A 347 -16.62 5.39 22.06
C LEU A 347 -15.97 5.16 23.43
N ASP A 348 -15.34 6.18 24.01
CA ASP A 348 -14.75 6.14 25.35
C ASP A 348 -15.84 6.04 26.43
N SER A 349 -16.92 6.82 26.31
CA SER A 349 -18.05 6.75 27.24
C SER A 349 -18.76 5.39 27.20
N SER A 350 -18.88 4.80 26.00
CA SER A 350 -19.45 3.46 25.80
C SER A 350 -18.55 2.35 26.32
N ALA A 351 -17.22 2.54 26.31
CA ALA A 351 -16.28 1.58 26.89
C ALA A 351 -16.36 1.56 28.42
N LEU A 352 -16.63 2.71 29.06
CA LEU A 352 -16.81 2.84 30.50
C LEU A 352 -18.15 2.27 31.01
N ALA A 353 -19.18 2.16 30.15
CA ALA A 353 -20.50 1.64 30.52
C ALA A 353 -20.61 0.10 30.51
N VAL A 354 -19.56 -0.61 30.05
CA VAL A 354 -19.52 -2.09 29.94
C VAL A 354 -18.71 -2.74 31.08
N VAL A 355 -18.18 -1.94 32.01
CA VAL A 355 -17.56 -2.37 33.28
C VAL A 355 -18.57 -2.17 34.40
#